data_AF-A0A4Q4V2Q9-F1
#
_entry.id   AF-A0A4Q4V2Q9-F1
#
_cell.length_a   1.000
_cell.length_b   1.000
_cell.length_c   1.000
_cell.angle_alpha   90.00
_cell.angle_beta   90.00
_cell.angle_gamma   90.00
#
_symmetry.space_group_name_H-M   'P 1'
#
loop_
_entity.id
_entity.type
_entity.pdbx_description
1 polymer ?
#
loop_
_entity_poly.entity_id
_entity_poly.type
_entity_poly.pdbx_seq_one_letter_code
_entity_poly.pdbx_strand_id
1 'polypeptide(L)'
;MQIRSALLLGLAASGAVAERACGAPSPTEEQIEIAQQFAAAEAADLVADNSTRKAPINVKVYFHVLASSNSASGGYLSATVLDRQLDAMNEAFGPYNIQFTKAGADWTVNSNWASDGSELAMKRTGSSDFYYDGCTILSSTVPGGSETNYNLGMTAVHEVGHWFGLYHTFQDGCNGNGDFVDDTPAEASYATGCPVGRDTCPSPGVDPIHNYMDYSFDSCYEEFTPGQVTRMNSYWSTYRASFQ
;
A
#
# COMPACT_ATOMS: atom_id res chain seq x y z
N MET A 1 -17.58 -13.57 -20.08
CA MET A 1 -17.43 -13.26 -18.65
C MET A 1 -16.36 -12.17 -18.58
N GLN A 2 -16.75 -10.90 -18.47
CA GLN A 2 -15.81 -9.79 -18.43
C GLN A 2 -15.24 -9.72 -17.01
N ILE A 3 -13.99 -10.17 -16.87
CA ILE A 3 -13.24 -10.08 -15.61
C ILE A 3 -12.80 -8.62 -15.47
N ARG A 4 -13.16 -7.97 -14.36
CA ARG A 4 -12.67 -6.63 -13.98
C ARG A 4 -11.84 -6.81 -12.71
N SER A 5 -10.52 -6.63 -12.74
CA SER A 5 -9.75 -6.44 -11.52
C SER A 5 -9.86 -4.99 -11.11
N ALA A 6 -10.32 -4.79 -9.88
CA ALA A 6 -10.49 -3.52 -9.23
C ALA A 6 -9.63 -3.52 -7.97
N LEU A 7 -8.97 -2.40 -7.68
CA LEU A 7 -8.36 -2.22 -6.36
C LEU A 7 -9.50 -2.04 -5.35
N LEU A 8 -9.70 -3.06 -4.52
CA LEU A 8 -10.68 -3.09 -3.43
C LEU A 8 -10.00 -2.52 -2.19
N LEU A 9 -10.48 -1.39 -1.67
CA LEU A 9 -10.02 -0.88 -0.37
C LEU A 9 -11.08 -1.18 0.69
N GLY A 10 -10.79 -2.15 1.57
CA GLY A 10 -11.61 -2.49 2.73
C GLY A 10 -11.22 -1.63 3.93
N LEU A 11 -12.18 -1.15 4.72
CA LEU A 11 -11.89 -0.47 5.98
C LEU A 11 -12.48 -1.20 7.18
N ALA A 12 -11.64 -1.55 8.15
CA ALA A 12 -12.04 -2.20 9.41
C ALA A 12 -11.96 -1.24 10.60
N ALA A 13 -12.63 -1.57 11.70
CA ALA A 13 -12.59 -0.79 12.94
C ALA A 13 -11.84 -1.60 14.01
N SER A 14 -10.73 -1.09 14.52
CA SER A 14 -10.07 -1.64 15.71
C SER A 14 -9.69 -0.51 16.67
N GLY A 15 -9.65 -0.83 17.97
CA GLY A 15 -9.23 0.08 19.03
C GLY A 15 -8.06 -0.51 19.79
N ALA A 16 -6.85 0.00 19.54
CA ALA A 16 -5.66 -0.17 20.38
C ALA A 16 -4.63 0.93 20.04
N VAL A 17 -3.73 1.21 20.98
CA VAL A 17 -2.75 2.32 20.95
C VAL A 17 -1.70 2.11 19.83
N ALA A 18 -1.34 3.20 19.15
CA ALA A 18 -0.63 3.25 17.86
C ALA A 18 0.86 2.86 17.91
N GLU A 19 1.17 1.60 17.60
CA GLU A 19 2.33 1.26 16.75
C GLU A 19 1.78 0.98 15.36
N ARG A 20 2.48 1.44 14.30
CA ARG A 20 2.07 1.07 12.95
C ARG A 20 2.28 -0.42 12.78
N ALA A 21 1.21 -1.13 12.42
CA ALA A 21 1.24 -2.54 12.08
C ALA A 21 0.60 -2.72 10.70
N CYS A 22 1.37 -3.21 9.73
CA CYS A 22 0.86 -3.64 8.44
C CYS A 22 0.33 -5.08 8.54
N GLY A 23 -0.77 -5.37 7.86
CA GLY A 23 -1.34 -6.72 7.75
C GLY A 23 -0.67 -7.60 6.70
N ALA A 24 0.24 -7.06 5.89
CA ALA A 24 1.00 -7.82 4.89
C ALA A 24 2.04 -8.71 5.61
N PRO A 25 1.94 -10.05 5.53
CA PRO A 25 2.90 -10.94 6.13
C PRO A 25 4.26 -10.84 5.42
N SER A 26 5.32 -11.32 6.07
CA SER A 26 6.60 -11.52 5.39
C SER A 26 6.42 -12.38 4.13
N PRO A 27 7.12 -12.05 3.04
CA PRO A 27 6.96 -12.77 1.78
C PRO A 27 7.36 -14.24 1.91
N THR A 28 6.66 -15.11 1.18
CA THR A 28 7.01 -16.52 1.05
C THR A 28 8.28 -16.69 0.20
N GLU A 29 8.89 -17.87 0.24
CA GLU A 29 10.05 -18.19 -0.61
C GLU A 29 9.73 -18.03 -2.11
N GLU A 30 8.55 -18.47 -2.55
CA GLU A 30 8.09 -18.26 -3.93
C GLU A 30 7.96 -16.78 -4.29
N GLN A 31 7.44 -15.96 -3.37
CA GLN A 31 7.31 -14.52 -3.58
C GLN A 31 8.68 -13.83 -3.64
N ILE A 32 9.64 -14.28 -2.82
CA ILE A 32 11.04 -13.83 -2.87
C ILE A 32 11.67 -14.19 -4.21
N GLU A 33 11.49 -15.41 -4.72
CA GLU A 33 12.00 -15.82 -6.03
C GLU A 33 11.43 -14.95 -7.17
N ILE A 34 10.13 -14.64 -7.10
CA ILE A 34 9.48 -13.72 -8.05
C ILE A 34 10.10 -12.32 -7.94
N ALA A 35 10.28 -11.79 -6.73
CA ALA A 35 10.88 -10.47 -6.51
C ALA A 35 12.31 -10.38 -7.06
N GLN A 36 13.12 -11.44 -6.90
CA GLN A 36 14.46 -11.52 -7.48
C GLN A 36 14.43 -11.50 -9.02
N GLN A 37 13.47 -12.18 -9.65
CA GLN A 37 13.31 -12.15 -11.11
C GLN A 37 12.95 -10.76 -11.61
N PHE A 38 12.06 -10.06 -10.91
CA PHE A 38 11.75 -8.66 -11.20
C PHE A 38 12.97 -7.77 -11.04
N ALA A 39 13.67 -7.83 -9.91
CA ALA A 39 14.87 -7.03 -9.66
C ALA A 39 15.92 -7.20 -10.77
N ALA A 40 16.18 -8.44 -11.20
CA ALA A 40 17.12 -8.73 -12.28
C ALA A 40 16.70 -8.11 -13.63
N ALA A 41 15.40 -8.12 -13.95
CA ALA A 41 14.88 -7.51 -15.17
C ALA A 41 14.88 -5.97 -15.09
N GLU A 42 14.57 -5.42 -13.92
CA GLU A 42 14.46 -3.97 -13.68
C GLU A 42 15.82 -3.28 -13.71
N ALA A 43 16.85 -3.92 -13.18
CA ALA A 43 18.23 -3.44 -13.30
C ALA A 43 18.64 -3.28 -14.78
N ALA A 44 18.18 -4.17 -15.67
CA ALA A 44 18.43 -4.04 -17.10
C ALA A 44 17.64 -2.88 -17.74
N ASP A 45 16.40 -2.65 -17.31
CA ASP A 45 15.54 -1.57 -17.82
C ASP A 45 16.02 -0.17 -17.39
N LEU A 46 16.52 -0.02 -16.17
CA LEU A 46 17.10 1.24 -15.66
C LEU A 46 18.35 1.65 -16.44
N VAL A 47 19.21 0.69 -16.79
CA VAL A 47 20.42 0.93 -17.61
C VAL A 47 20.07 1.34 -19.04
N ALA A 48 18.89 0.94 -19.53
CA ALA A 48 18.42 1.24 -20.87
C ALA A 48 17.69 2.60 -21.00
N ASP A 49 17.53 3.37 -19.91
CA ASP A 49 16.71 4.61 -19.84
C ASP A 49 15.29 4.42 -20.43
N ASN A 50 14.73 3.22 -20.24
CA ASN A 50 13.42 2.86 -20.77
C ASN A 50 12.29 3.13 -19.75
N SER A 51 12.63 3.55 -18.52
CA SER A 51 11.68 3.91 -17.47
C SER A 51 10.89 5.19 -17.81
N THR A 52 11.48 6.10 -18.59
CA THR A 52 10.88 7.38 -19.02
C THR A 52 9.80 7.24 -20.11
N ARG A 53 9.51 6.01 -20.58
CA ARG A 53 8.52 5.73 -21.65
C ARG A 53 7.34 4.86 -21.23
N LYS A 54 7.19 4.54 -19.94
CA LYS A 54 6.04 3.74 -19.51
C LYS A 54 4.77 4.59 -19.51
N ALA A 55 3.71 4.04 -20.12
CA ALA A 55 2.42 4.73 -20.26
C ALA A 55 1.84 5.07 -18.88
N PRO A 56 1.06 6.16 -18.74
CA PRO A 56 0.38 6.48 -17.50
C PRO A 56 -0.44 5.29 -16.99
N ILE A 57 -0.32 4.99 -15.69
CA ILE A 57 -1.13 3.99 -15.03
C ILE A 57 -2.36 4.69 -14.45
N ASN A 58 -3.55 4.20 -14.78
CA ASN A 58 -4.79 4.65 -14.14
C ASN A 58 -5.51 3.44 -13.52
N VAL A 59 -5.60 3.43 -12.19
CA VAL A 59 -6.22 2.36 -11.41
C VAL A 59 -7.66 2.75 -11.06
N LYS A 60 -8.61 1.87 -11.38
CA LYS A 60 -10.00 2.05 -10.91
C LYS A 60 -10.13 1.56 -9.46
N VAL A 61 -10.59 2.43 -8.58
CA VAL A 61 -10.74 2.15 -7.14
C VAL A 61 -12.20 1.94 -6.78
N TYR A 62 -12.46 0.85 -6.06
CA TYR A 62 -13.75 0.56 -5.43
C TYR A 62 -13.57 0.53 -3.91
N PHE A 63 -14.30 1.41 -3.22
CA PHE A 63 -14.24 1.49 -1.76
C PHE A 63 -15.34 0.63 -1.13
N HIS A 64 -14.97 -0.21 -0.17
CA HIS A 64 -15.89 -1.04 0.60
C HIS A 64 -15.80 -0.64 2.07
N VAL A 65 -16.76 0.17 2.53
CA VAL A 65 -16.79 0.65 3.92
C VAL A 65 -17.51 -0.38 4.78
N LEU A 66 -16.76 -1.06 5.64
CA LEU A 66 -17.31 -2.00 6.63
C LEU A 66 -17.33 -1.33 8.00
N ALA A 67 -18.52 -1.13 8.55
CA ALA A 67 -18.70 -0.42 9.81
C ALA A 67 -19.50 -1.27 10.80
N SER A 68 -19.22 -1.13 12.10
CA SER A 68 -19.99 -1.79 13.15
C SER A 68 -21.33 -1.11 13.44
N SER A 69 -21.46 0.16 13.07
CA SER A 69 -22.69 0.94 13.14
C SER A 69 -22.65 2.09 12.12
N ASN A 70 -23.72 2.90 12.03
CA ASN A 70 -23.75 4.09 11.18
C ASN A 70 -23.04 5.32 11.80
N SER A 71 -22.29 5.17 12.88
CA SER A 71 -21.52 6.27 13.49
C SER A 71 -20.06 6.27 13.04
N ALA A 72 -19.43 7.44 13.09
CA ALA A 72 -17.99 7.57 12.86
C ALA A 72 -17.17 6.69 13.84
N SER A 73 -17.58 6.62 15.11
CA SER A 73 -16.96 5.74 16.11
C SER A 73 -17.14 4.24 15.80
N GLY A 74 -18.12 3.90 14.96
CA GLY A 74 -18.32 2.55 14.44
C GLY A 74 -17.56 2.25 13.16
N GLY A 75 -16.69 3.17 12.69
CA GLY A 75 -15.95 3.04 11.43
C GLY A 75 -16.73 3.49 10.19
N TYR A 76 -17.91 4.11 10.35
CA TYR A 76 -18.68 4.61 9.22
C TYR A 76 -18.03 5.88 8.65
N LEU A 77 -17.65 5.83 7.37
CA LEU A 77 -17.02 6.95 6.67
C LEU A 77 -17.97 7.61 5.68
N SER A 78 -17.92 8.93 5.52
CA SER A 78 -18.69 9.61 4.48
C SER A 78 -18.02 9.48 3.12
N ALA A 79 -18.79 9.65 2.03
CA ALA A 79 -18.22 9.67 0.67
C ALA A 79 -17.09 10.71 0.52
N THR A 80 -17.20 11.86 1.19
CA THR A 80 -16.17 12.91 1.21
C THR A 80 -14.87 12.47 1.89
N VAL A 81 -14.93 11.57 2.87
CA VAL A 81 -13.70 10.96 3.43
C VAL A 81 -13.03 10.08 2.39
N LEU A 82 -13.81 9.29 1.65
CA LEU A 82 -13.27 8.43 0.58
C LEU A 82 -12.64 9.25 -0.54
N ASP A 83 -13.25 10.38 -0.90
CA ASP A 83 -12.70 11.29 -1.92
C ASP A 83 -11.36 11.89 -1.44
N ARG A 84 -11.27 12.32 -0.17
CA ARG A 84 -10.01 12.79 0.41
C ARG A 84 -8.93 11.71 0.46
N GLN A 85 -9.31 10.45 0.70
CA GLN A 85 -8.36 9.34 0.65
C GLN A 85 -7.85 9.11 -0.78
N LEU A 86 -8.73 9.23 -1.78
CA LEU A 86 -8.33 9.15 -3.20
C LEU A 86 -7.39 10.31 -3.57
N ASP A 87 -7.66 11.52 -3.07
CA ASP A 87 -6.79 12.68 -3.28
C ASP A 87 -5.40 12.45 -2.67
N ALA A 88 -5.32 11.96 -1.43
CA ALA A 88 -4.04 11.63 -0.78
C ALA A 88 -3.24 10.58 -1.57
N MET A 89 -3.92 9.57 -2.14
CA MET A 89 -3.27 8.61 -3.03
C MET A 89 -2.77 9.28 -4.32
N ASN A 90 -3.59 10.11 -4.97
CA ASN A 90 -3.15 10.80 -6.17
C ASN A 90 -2.03 11.81 -5.92
N GLU A 91 -1.95 12.40 -4.74
CA GLU A 91 -0.84 13.27 -4.33
C GLU A 91 0.46 12.47 -4.19
N ALA A 92 0.43 11.32 -3.52
CA ALA A 92 1.61 10.47 -3.33
C ALA A 92 2.08 9.81 -4.64
N PHE A 93 1.17 9.33 -5.48
CA PHE A 93 1.51 8.54 -6.67
C PHE A 93 1.58 9.36 -7.98
N GLY A 94 0.92 10.53 -8.02
CA GLY A 94 0.84 11.39 -9.18
C GLY A 94 2.18 11.81 -9.79
N PRO A 95 3.21 12.16 -8.98
CA PRO A 95 4.56 12.46 -9.48
C PRO A 95 5.19 11.32 -10.29
N TYR A 96 4.73 10.08 -10.08
CA TYR A 96 5.22 8.88 -10.75
C TYR A 96 4.31 8.44 -11.91
N ASN A 97 3.39 9.31 -12.35
CA ASN A 97 2.45 9.06 -13.45
C ASN A 97 1.50 7.88 -13.20
N ILE A 98 1.21 7.63 -11.93
CA ILE A 98 0.20 6.68 -11.45
C ILE A 98 -0.96 7.49 -10.88
N GLN A 99 -2.17 7.24 -11.38
CA GLN A 99 -3.40 7.91 -10.96
C GLN A 99 -4.46 6.89 -10.54
N PHE A 100 -5.37 7.34 -9.68
CA PHE A 100 -6.48 6.57 -9.16
C PHE A 100 -7.79 7.28 -9.46
N THR A 101 -8.73 6.55 -10.05
CA THR A 101 -10.08 7.03 -10.34
C THR A 101 -11.09 6.26 -9.52
N LYS A 102 -11.95 6.94 -8.77
CA LYS A 102 -13.06 6.30 -8.05
C LYS A 102 -14.08 5.74 -9.03
N ALA A 103 -14.25 4.42 -9.00
CA ALA A 103 -15.18 3.69 -9.86
C ALA A 103 -16.44 3.22 -9.12
N GLY A 104 -16.40 3.15 -7.79
CA GLY A 104 -17.56 2.83 -6.96
C GLY A 104 -17.28 2.94 -5.47
N ALA A 105 -18.36 2.95 -4.67
CA ALA A 105 -18.29 2.81 -3.23
C ALA A 105 -19.57 2.16 -2.70
N ASP A 106 -19.42 1.28 -1.70
CA ASP A 106 -20.53 0.75 -0.93
C ASP A 106 -20.24 0.75 0.58
N TRP A 107 -21.32 0.62 1.35
CA TRP A 107 -21.31 0.65 2.79
C TRP A 107 -22.07 -0.55 3.32
N THR A 108 -21.41 -1.31 4.19
CA THR A 108 -22.02 -2.42 4.91
C THR A 108 -21.88 -2.20 6.41
N VAL A 109 -23.02 -2.22 7.12
CA VAL A 109 -23.04 -2.17 8.58
C VAL A 109 -23.17 -3.59 9.11
N ASN A 110 -22.06 -4.15 9.61
CA ASN A 110 -21.99 -5.48 10.18
C ASN A 110 -20.86 -5.52 11.22
N SER A 111 -21.22 -5.55 12.50
CA SER A 111 -20.26 -5.51 13.60
C SER A 111 -19.31 -6.71 13.65
N ASN A 112 -19.76 -7.89 13.23
CA ASN A 112 -18.91 -9.08 13.16
C ASN A 112 -17.83 -8.89 12.09
N TRP A 113 -18.21 -8.45 10.89
CA TRP A 113 -17.26 -8.23 9.80
C TRP A 113 -16.32 -7.05 10.05
N ALA A 114 -16.82 -5.98 10.65
CA ALA A 114 -16.03 -4.80 10.97
C ALA A 114 -14.93 -5.06 12.01
N SER A 115 -15.09 -6.11 12.82
CA SER A 115 -14.09 -6.58 13.80
C SER A 115 -13.34 -7.83 13.32
N ASP A 116 -13.20 -8.02 12.01
CA ASP A 116 -12.52 -9.16 11.37
C ASP A 116 -13.13 -10.56 11.68
N GLY A 117 -14.34 -10.56 12.25
CA GLY A 117 -15.11 -11.76 12.49
C GLY A 117 -15.67 -12.31 11.19
N SER A 118 -15.27 -13.52 10.82
CA SER A 118 -15.72 -14.19 9.59
C SER A 118 -15.28 -13.49 8.29
N GLU A 119 -14.04 -13.00 8.24
CA GLU A 119 -13.40 -12.35 7.08
C GLU A 119 -13.67 -13.07 5.74
N LEU A 120 -13.51 -14.40 5.70
CA LEU A 120 -13.78 -15.19 4.49
C LEU A 120 -15.25 -15.14 4.04
N ALA A 121 -16.19 -15.06 4.99
CA ALA A 121 -17.61 -14.93 4.67
C ALA A 121 -17.93 -13.50 4.19
N MET A 122 -17.30 -12.49 4.80
CA MET A 122 -17.38 -11.10 4.35
C MET A 122 -16.88 -10.97 2.91
N LYS A 123 -15.67 -11.45 2.62
CA LYS A 123 -15.02 -11.37 1.29
C LYS A 123 -15.78 -12.10 0.18
N ARG A 124 -16.61 -13.10 0.54
CA ARG A 124 -17.43 -13.88 -0.42
C ARG A 124 -18.81 -13.30 -0.66
N THR A 125 -19.28 -12.36 0.17
CA THR A 125 -20.65 -11.85 0.04
C THR A 125 -20.70 -10.73 -1.01
N GLY A 126 -21.46 -10.92 -2.08
CA GLY A 126 -21.75 -9.88 -3.07
C GLY A 126 -20.77 -9.75 -4.25
N SER A 127 -19.69 -10.53 -4.30
CA SER A 127 -18.76 -10.56 -5.43
C SER A 127 -18.31 -12.00 -5.78
N SER A 128 -18.24 -12.32 -7.07
CA SER A 128 -17.56 -13.50 -7.61
C SER A 128 -16.16 -13.17 -8.17
N ASP A 129 -15.76 -11.91 -8.12
CA ASP A 129 -14.49 -11.40 -8.62
C ASP A 129 -13.41 -11.47 -7.52
N PHE A 130 -12.14 -11.36 -7.94
CA PHE A 130 -10.91 -11.66 -7.19
C PHE A 130 -10.87 -11.04 -5.77
N TYR A 131 -11.41 -11.75 -4.79
CA TYR A 131 -11.60 -11.30 -3.40
C TYR A 131 -10.33 -11.35 -2.53
N TYR A 132 -9.19 -11.71 -3.13
CA TYR A 132 -7.87 -11.73 -2.48
C TYR A 132 -6.95 -10.59 -2.97
N ASP A 133 -7.32 -9.84 -3.99
CA ASP A 133 -6.49 -8.76 -4.56
C ASP A 133 -7.10 -7.40 -4.21
N GLY A 134 -6.39 -6.67 -3.37
CA GLY A 134 -6.84 -5.41 -2.82
C GLY A 134 -6.07 -5.08 -1.55
N CYS A 135 -6.50 -4.04 -0.85
CA CYS A 135 -5.91 -3.57 0.38
C CYS A 135 -7.00 -3.45 1.45
N THR A 136 -6.66 -3.70 2.72
CA THR A 136 -7.54 -3.40 3.85
C THR A 136 -6.80 -2.47 4.79
N ILE A 137 -7.43 -1.36 5.19
CA ILE A 137 -6.89 -0.41 6.13
C ILE A 137 -7.84 -0.22 7.32
N LEU A 138 -7.39 0.43 8.38
CA LEU A 138 -8.29 0.84 9.45
C LEU A 138 -9.03 2.13 9.06
N SER A 139 -10.32 2.21 9.37
CA SER A 139 -11.12 3.42 9.15
C SER A 139 -10.59 4.64 9.90
N SER A 140 -9.80 4.45 10.96
CA SER A 140 -9.17 5.51 11.74
C SER A 140 -7.97 6.17 11.05
N THR A 141 -7.36 5.53 10.02
CA THR A 141 -6.13 6.00 9.37
C THR A 141 -6.38 6.85 8.11
N VAL A 142 -7.64 6.99 7.69
CA VAL A 142 -8.02 7.87 6.59
C VAL A 142 -7.75 9.35 6.91
N PRO A 143 -7.68 10.25 5.91
CA PRO A 143 -7.49 11.68 6.13
C PRO A 143 -8.48 12.30 7.12
N GLY A 144 -7.96 12.79 8.25
CA GLY A 144 -8.73 13.38 9.35
C GLY A 144 -9.42 12.35 10.26
N GLY A 145 -9.01 11.08 10.18
CA GLY A 145 -9.41 10.02 11.10
C GLY A 145 -8.82 10.18 12.51
N SER A 146 -9.14 9.24 13.40
CA SER A 146 -8.77 9.31 14.81
C SER A 146 -7.39 8.72 15.14
N GLU A 147 -6.73 8.04 14.21
CA GLU A 147 -5.43 7.43 14.46
C GLU A 147 -4.33 8.49 14.46
N THR A 148 -3.85 8.86 15.64
CA THR A 148 -2.88 9.96 15.75
C THR A 148 -1.58 9.58 15.05
N ASN A 149 -1.02 10.50 14.27
CA ASN A 149 0.18 10.34 13.42
C ASN A 149 0.01 9.47 12.17
N TYR A 150 -1.12 8.77 12.00
CA TYR A 150 -1.39 7.89 10.86
C TYR A 150 -2.73 8.21 10.19
N ASN A 151 -3.21 9.45 10.31
CA ASN A 151 -4.52 9.91 9.83
C ASN A 151 -4.43 10.90 8.68
N LEU A 152 -3.36 10.84 7.87
CA LEU A 152 -3.22 11.62 6.63
C LEU A 152 -3.44 10.76 5.39
N GLY A 153 -3.80 9.48 5.57
CA GLY A 153 -4.11 8.55 4.48
C GLY A 153 -2.89 7.81 3.93
N MET A 154 -1.71 7.92 4.55
CA MET A 154 -0.50 7.26 4.05
C MET A 154 -0.46 5.76 4.36
N THR A 155 -1.29 5.27 5.28
CA THR A 155 -1.52 3.83 5.41
C THR A 155 -2.03 3.23 4.11
N ALA A 156 -3.03 3.84 3.45
CA ALA A 156 -3.48 3.34 2.14
C ALA A 156 -2.38 3.44 1.07
N VAL A 157 -1.56 4.50 1.09
CA VAL A 157 -0.44 4.66 0.14
C VAL A 157 0.54 3.50 0.27
N HIS A 158 0.88 3.12 1.49
CA HIS A 158 1.75 1.98 1.80
C HIS A 158 1.15 0.63 1.39
N GLU A 159 -0.10 0.36 1.76
CA GLU A 159 -0.75 -0.90 1.36
C GLU A 159 -0.87 -1.02 -0.17
N VAL A 160 -1.07 0.10 -0.86
CA VAL A 160 -1.08 0.13 -2.33
C VAL A 160 0.31 -0.05 -2.91
N GLY A 161 1.37 0.38 -2.21
CA GLY A 161 2.75 0.01 -2.52
C GLY A 161 2.95 -1.51 -2.51
N HIS A 162 2.45 -2.21 -1.48
CA HIS A 162 2.43 -3.67 -1.46
C HIS A 162 1.61 -4.28 -2.60
N TRP A 163 0.45 -3.70 -2.91
CA TRP A 163 -0.37 -4.12 -4.05
C TRP A 163 0.38 -3.99 -5.38
N PHE A 164 1.30 -3.03 -5.50
CA PHE A 164 2.23 -2.89 -6.62
C PHE A 164 3.52 -3.71 -6.50
N GLY A 165 3.63 -4.61 -5.53
CA GLY A 165 4.76 -5.52 -5.38
C GLY A 165 5.98 -4.92 -4.68
N LEU A 166 5.81 -3.84 -3.92
CA LEU A 166 6.85 -3.31 -3.05
C LEU A 166 6.87 -4.07 -1.72
N TYR A 167 8.05 -4.28 -1.16
CA TYR A 167 8.20 -4.75 0.21
C TYR A 167 8.56 -3.59 1.13
N HIS A 168 8.48 -3.87 2.43
CA HIS A 168 9.00 -2.99 3.44
C HIS A 168 10.48 -2.70 3.20
N THR A 169 10.91 -1.47 3.42
CA THR A 169 12.32 -1.05 3.27
C THR A 169 13.28 -1.81 4.20
N PHE A 170 12.78 -2.25 5.35
CA PHE A 170 13.48 -3.10 6.33
C PHE A 170 13.37 -4.61 6.05
N GLN A 171 12.84 -5.01 4.88
CA GLN A 171 12.74 -6.42 4.52
C GLN A 171 14.14 -7.04 4.41
N ASP A 172 14.31 -8.26 4.96
CA ASP A 172 15.58 -9.02 4.95
C ASP A 172 16.79 -8.36 5.66
N GLY A 173 16.60 -7.16 6.25
CA GLY A 173 17.58 -6.47 7.08
C GLY A 173 18.90 -6.12 6.37
N CYS A 174 19.93 -5.80 7.16
CA CYS A 174 21.20 -5.28 6.62
C CYS A 174 22.05 -6.25 5.79
N ASN A 175 21.85 -7.55 5.98
CA ASN A 175 22.73 -8.59 5.40
C ASN A 175 22.05 -9.36 4.25
N GLY A 176 20.77 -9.07 4.01
CA GLY A 176 19.96 -9.67 2.98
C GLY A 176 19.99 -8.90 1.67
N ASN A 177 19.02 -9.19 0.80
CA ASN A 177 18.80 -8.43 -0.44
C ASN A 177 17.90 -7.19 -0.24
N GLY A 178 17.64 -6.79 1.01
CA GLY A 178 16.75 -5.69 1.34
C GLY A 178 15.31 -5.95 0.90
N ASP A 179 14.66 -4.90 0.39
CA ASP A 179 13.33 -4.93 -0.23
C ASP A 179 13.33 -5.41 -1.70
N PHE A 180 14.48 -5.90 -2.18
CA PHE A 180 14.74 -6.26 -3.58
C PHE A 180 14.63 -5.08 -4.54
N VAL A 181 14.89 -3.85 -4.07
CA VAL A 181 15.00 -2.65 -4.90
C VAL A 181 16.36 -1.98 -4.65
N ASP A 182 17.24 -2.02 -5.64
CA ASP A 182 18.66 -1.67 -5.48
C ASP A 182 18.93 -0.23 -4.98
N ASP A 183 18.02 0.71 -5.24
CA ASP A 183 18.16 2.12 -4.84
C ASP A 183 17.46 2.46 -3.51
N THR A 184 16.87 1.47 -2.84
CA THR A 184 16.42 1.60 -1.46
C THR A 184 17.56 1.20 -0.52
N PRO A 185 18.10 2.11 0.31
CA PRO A 185 19.08 1.73 1.33
C PRO A 185 18.50 0.69 2.29
N ALA A 186 19.28 -0.37 2.58
CA ALA A 186 18.87 -1.38 3.55
C ALA A 186 18.88 -0.82 4.96
N GLU A 187 17.91 -1.22 5.78
CA GLU A 187 17.82 -0.87 7.20
C GLU A 187 17.55 -2.13 8.05
N ALA A 188 17.98 -2.12 9.32
CA ALA A 188 17.89 -3.29 10.20
C ALA A 188 16.48 -3.57 10.73
N SER A 189 15.67 -2.52 10.84
CA SER A 189 14.31 -2.54 11.37
C SER A 189 13.55 -1.32 10.86
N TYR A 190 12.24 -1.27 11.04
CA TYR A 190 11.45 -0.09 10.71
C TYR A 190 11.77 1.12 11.61
N ALA A 191 11.53 2.32 11.08
CA ALA A 191 11.52 3.57 11.83
C ALA A 191 10.20 3.78 12.57
N THR A 192 10.25 4.53 13.67
CA THR A 192 9.06 5.03 14.37
C THR A 192 9.20 6.53 14.61
N GLY A 193 8.09 7.25 14.54
CA GLY A 193 8.09 8.70 14.62
C GLY A 193 8.62 9.36 13.35
N CYS A 194 9.34 10.46 13.55
CA CYS A 194 10.05 11.19 12.50
C CYS A 194 11.52 11.33 12.90
N PRO A 195 12.30 10.24 12.87
CA PRO A 195 13.71 10.31 13.24
C PRO A 195 14.48 11.20 12.25
N VAL A 196 15.73 11.56 12.59
CA VAL A 196 16.61 12.30 11.68
C VAL A 196 17.96 11.59 11.64
N GLY A 197 18.46 11.31 10.43
CA GLY A 197 19.78 10.71 10.22
C GLY A 197 19.93 9.31 10.82
N ARG A 198 18.82 8.55 10.89
CA ARG A 198 18.84 7.16 11.33
C ARG A 198 19.61 6.34 10.30
N ASP A 199 20.53 5.52 10.77
CA ASP A 199 21.42 4.70 9.95
C ASP A 199 21.77 3.45 10.75
N THR A 200 21.13 2.34 10.40
CA THR A 200 21.21 1.08 11.16
C THR A 200 22.06 0.02 10.47
N CYS A 201 22.39 0.21 9.19
CA CYS A 201 23.16 -0.74 8.41
C CYS A 201 24.54 -0.21 8.04
N PRO A 202 25.57 -1.06 7.94
CA PRO A 202 26.91 -0.63 7.52
C PRO A 202 27.00 -0.36 6.01
N SER A 203 26.01 -0.80 5.24
CA SER A 203 25.93 -0.57 3.80
C SER A 203 25.73 0.92 3.50
N PRO A 204 26.21 1.44 2.36
CA PRO A 204 26.04 2.86 2.03
C PRO A 204 24.58 3.28 1.92
N GLY A 205 24.26 4.45 2.50
CA GLY A 205 22.92 5.03 2.52
C GLY A 205 22.36 5.08 3.94
N VAL A 206 21.65 6.14 4.29
CA VAL A 206 20.93 6.24 5.57
C VAL A 206 19.61 5.46 5.48
N ASP A 207 19.06 5.05 6.62
CA ASP A 207 17.76 4.37 6.66
C ASP A 207 16.72 5.22 5.91
N PRO A 208 15.88 4.62 5.04
CA PRO A 208 14.95 5.33 4.18
C PRO A 208 13.69 5.80 4.93
N ILE A 209 13.89 6.57 6.00
CA ILE A 209 12.86 6.98 6.99
C ILE A 209 11.72 7.84 6.42
N HIS A 210 11.89 8.40 5.22
CA HIS A 210 10.88 9.18 4.51
C HIS A 210 10.16 8.38 3.41
N ASN A 211 10.55 7.12 3.21
CA ASN A 211 9.96 6.25 2.20
C ASN A 211 8.60 5.73 2.65
N TYR A 212 7.61 5.74 1.76
CA TYR A 212 6.25 5.26 2.08
C TYR A 212 6.21 3.80 2.55
N MET A 213 7.23 2.98 2.26
CA MET A 213 7.33 1.57 2.64
C MET A 213 8.01 1.32 4.00
N ASP A 214 8.46 2.36 4.71
CA ASP A 214 8.88 2.28 6.12
C ASP A 214 7.65 2.49 7.05
N TYR A 215 7.81 2.53 8.38
CA TYR A 215 6.76 2.75 9.39
C TYR A 215 6.83 4.09 10.14
N SER A 216 7.57 5.06 9.60
CA SER A 216 7.52 6.45 10.07
C SER A 216 6.09 7.01 10.13
N PHE A 217 5.93 8.13 10.85
CA PHE A 217 4.65 8.84 10.88
C PHE A 217 4.29 9.42 9.52
N ASP A 218 2.99 9.53 9.24
CA ASP A 218 2.49 10.05 7.96
C ASP A 218 3.05 11.44 7.62
N SER A 219 3.26 12.28 8.64
CA SER A 219 3.76 13.65 8.47
C SER A 219 5.18 13.75 7.92
N CYS A 220 5.89 12.63 7.84
CA CYS A 220 7.30 12.59 7.46
C CYS A 220 7.55 11.67 6.27
N TYR A 221 6.52 11.13 5.62
CA TYR A 221 6.72 10.50 4.33
C TYR A 221 6.80 11.52 3.20
N GLU A 222 7.64 11.21 2.22
CA GLU A 222 7.91 12.11 1.10
C GLU A 222 7.89 11.36 -0.25
N GLU A 223 8.28 10.08 -0.30
CA GLU A 223 8.68 9.48 -1.58
C GLU A 223 8.60 7.96 -1.71
N PHE A 224 8.56 7.52 -2.98
CA PHE A 224 9.03 6.22 -3.44
C PHE A 224 10.34 6.43 -4.20
N THR A 225 11.25 5.47 -4.19
CA THR A 225 12.47 5.55 -4.99
C THR A 225 12.20 5.32 -6.49
N PRO A 226 13.06 5.80 -7.40
CA PRO A 226 12.97 5.45 -8.82
C PRO A 226 12.92 3.94 -9.11
N GLY A 227 13.65 3.12 -8.34
CA GLY A 227 13.62 1.67 -8.41
C GLY A 227 12.27 1.10 -7.99
N GLN A 228 11.68 1.61 -6.91
CA GLN A 228 10.33 1.23 -6.48
C GLN A 228 9.30 1.60 -7.55
N VAL A 229 9.40 2.77 -8.17
CA VAL A 229 8.52 3.16 -9.29
C VAL A 229 8.67 2.21 -10.49
N THR A 230 9.89 1.77 -10.77
CA THR A 230 10.16 0.78 -11.82
C THR A 230 9.49 -0.56 -11.49
N ARG A 231 9.63 -1.02 -10.23
CA ARG A 231 8.93 -2.21 -9.70
C ARG A 231 7.42 -2.11 -9.86
N MET A 232 6.82 -1.01 -9.43
CA MET A 232 5.37 -0.81 -9.53
C MET A 232 4.88 -0.93 -10.98
N ASN A 233 5.62 -0.35 -11.92
CA ASN A 233 5.30 -0.46 -13.34
C ASN A 233 5.45 -1.89 -13.89
N SER A 234 6.52 -2.59 -13.52
CA SER A 234 6.73 -3.98 -13.93
C SER A 234 5.62 -4.88 -13.40
N TYR A 235 5.30 -4.78 -12.11
CA TYR A 235 4.24 -5.53 -11.46
C TYR A 235 2.86 -5.24 -12.08
N TRP A 236 2.58 -3.97 -12.37
CA TRP A 236 1.37 -3.56 -13.08
C TRP A 236 1.25 -4.24 -14.44
N SER A 237 2.30 -4.16 -15.26
CA SER A 237 2.30 -4.71 -16.62
C SER A 237 2.13 -6.23 -16.64
N THR A 238 2.72 -6.92 -15.66
CA THR A 238 2.70 -8.38 -15.58
C THR A 238 1.38 -8.91 -15.04
N TYR A 239 0.83 -8.29 -13.99
CA TYR A 239 -0.28 -8.89 -13.22
C TYR A 239 -1.59 -8.14 -13.30
N ARG A 240 -1.60 -6.86 -13.69
CA ARG A 240 -2.75 -5.96 -13.41
C ARG A 240 -3.35 -5.30 -14.63
N ALA A 241 -2.51 -4.91 -15.59
CA ALA A 241 -2.92 -4.11 -16.74
C ALA A 241 -4.02 -4.78 -17.58
N SER A 242 -4.02 -6.12 -17.69
CA SER A 242 -4.99 -6.88 -18.47
C SER A 242 -6.40 -6.91 -17.90
N PHE A 243 -6.60 -6.34 -16.71
CA PHE A 243 -7.84 -6.49 -15.95
C PHE A 243 -8.55 -5.15 -15.62
N GLN A 244 -8.06 -4.01 -16.11
CA GLN A 244 -8.64 -2.69 -15.86
C GLN A 244 -9.88 -2.36 -16.71
#